data_AF-A0A9D4VSX9-F1
#
_entry.id   AF-A0A9D4VSX9-F1
#
_cell.length_a   1.000
_cell.length_b   1.000
_cell.length_c   1.000
_cell.angle_alpha   90.00
_cell.angle_beta   90.00
_cell.angle_gamma   90.00
#
_symmetry.space_group_name_H-M   'P 1'
#
loop_
_entity.id
_entity.type
_entity.pdbx_description
1 polymer ?
#
loop_
_entity_poly.entity_id
_entity_poly.type
_entity_poly.pdbx_seq_one_letter_code
_entity_poly.pdbx_strand_id
1 'polypeptide(L)'
;MNSGNMQDFFKGKTVLVTGATGFLAKVFVEKILRIQPEIQKLYLLLRASNSDMAAHRLQNEILEEIDVLVHSAASTKFDDRFDILMGVNTKGALHALNFAKNCQKLKAFVHISTAYVCGNAKYEDGIVREKAFEMGQSLKKTSNLDIHTEMKLLDNKIAELQAMNADENTMKFALKDYGMERANLHGQTHMYSQKQWERCF
;
A
#
# COMPACT_ATOMS: atom_id res chain seq x y z
N MET A 1 5.25 -26.75 -13.62
CA MET A 1 4.47 -25.51 -13.83
C MET A 1 4.96 -24.91 -15.14
N ASN A 2 4.12 -24.83 -16.18
CA ASN A 2 4.49 -24.14 -17.42
C ASN A 2 4.79 -22.69 -17.08
N SER A 3 6.05 -22.28 -17.15
CA SER A 3 6.45 -20.87 -17.08
C SER A 3 5.96 -20.19 -18.36
N GLY A 4 4.67 -19.87 -18.41
CA GLY A 4 4.11 -19.07 -19.49
C GLY A 4 4.89 -17.76 -19.60
N ASN A 5 5.27 -17.40 -20.82
CA ASN A 5 5.94 -16.14 -21.09
C ASN A 5 5.07 -15.00 -20.52
N MET A 6 5.68 -14.04 -19.83
CA MET A 6 4.97 -12.86 -19.31
C MET A 6 4.22 -12.12 -20.44
N GLN A 7 4.67 -12.24 -21.69
CA GLN A 7 3.96 -11.73 -22.84
C GLN A 7 2.59 -12.39 -23.04
N ASP A 8 2.54 -13.72 -22.99
CA ASP A 8 1.30 -14.47 -23.12
C ASP A 8 0.35 -14.19 -21.95
N PHE A 9 0.89 -13.97 -20.75
CA PHE A 9 0.07 -13.64 -19.59
C PHE A 9 -0.70 -12.32 -19.78
N PHE A 10 -0.02 -11.27 -20.27
CA PHE A 10 -0.60 -9.93 -20.46
C PHE A 10 -1.43 -9.79 -21.74
N LYS A 11 -1.34 -10.74 -22.67
CA LYS A 11 -2.11 -10.72 -23.92
C LYS A 11 -3.62 -10.64 -23.66
N GLY A 12 -4.24 -9.62 -24.25
CA GLY A 12 -5.67 -9.34 -24.12
C GLY A 12 -6.11 -9.02 -22.69
N LYS A 13 -5.21 -8.66 -21.77
CA LYS A 13 -5.55 -8.30 -20.39
C LYS A 13 -5.81 -6.80 -20.26
N THR A 14 -6.73 -6.46 -19.38
CA THR A 14 -6.92 -5.09 -18.90
C THR A 14 -6.20 -4.90 -17.56
N VAL A 15 -5.30 -3.92 -17.53
CA VAL A 15 -4.39 -3.67 -16.39
C VAL A 15 -4.75 -2.34 -15.72
N LEU A 16 -4.95 -2.34 -14.41
CA LEU A 16 -5.09 -1.14 -13.58
C LEU A 16 -3.80 -0.88 -12.81
N VAL A 17 -3.26 0.33 -12.91
CA VAL A 17 -2.05 0.76 -12.19
C VAL A 17 -2.39 1.95 -11.31
N THR A 18 -2.12 1.84 -10.01
CA THR A 18 -2.15 2.99 -9.09
C THR A 18 -0.78 3.58 -8.89
N GLY A 19 -0.70 4.88 -8.58
CA GLY A 19 0.59 5.54 -8.38
C GLY A 19 1.37 5.73 -9.67
N ALA A 20 0.68 5.81 -10.82
CA ALA A 20 1.26 5.92 -12.16
C ALA A 20 2.23 7.12 -12.34
N THR A 21 2.12 8.14 -11.49
CA THR A 21 3.03 9.30 -11.47
C THR A 21 4.30 9.07 -10.66
N GLY A 22 4.43 7.95 -9.94
CA GLY A 22 5.62 7.53 -9.22
C GLY A 22 6.67 6.88 -10.13
N PHE A 23 7.93 6.88 -9.68
CA PHE A 23 9.07 6.41 -10.48
C PHE A 23 8.90 4.97 -10.99
N LEU A 24 8.62 4.01 -10.10
CA LEU A 24 8.49 2.60 -10.46
C LEU A 24 7.30 2.34 -11.39
N ALA A 25 6.15 2.96 -11.12
CA ALA A 25 4.97 2.79 -11.95
C ALA A 25 5.14 3.37 -13.35
N LYS A 26 5.84 4.50 -13.51
CA LYS A 26 6.19 5.02 -14.84
C LYS A 26 7.03 4.05 -15.66
N VAL A 27 8.07 3.47 -15.04
CA VAL A 27 8.93 2.47 -15.70
C VAL A 27 8.10 1.23 -16.07
N PHE A 28 7.21 0.79 -15.20
CA PHE A 28 6.30 -0.31 -15.49
C PHE A 28 5.37 -0.01 -16.68
N VAL A 29 4.76 1.17 -16.70
CA VAL A 29 3.87 1.63 -17.79
C VAL A 29 4.64 1.72 -19.10
N GLU A 30 5.83 2.32 -19.10
CA GLU A 30 6.71 2.37 -20.29
C GLU A 30 7.01 0.97 -20.81
N LYS A 31 7.44 0.05 -19.92
CA LYS A 31 7.76 -1.31 -20.30
C LYS A 31 6.55 -2.03 -20.89
N ILE A 32 5.39 -1.97 -20.23
CA ILE A 32 4.19 -2.61 -20.77
C ILE A 32 3.86 -2.06 -22.17
N LEU A 33 3.87 -0.74 -22.35
CA LEU A 33 3.56 -0.16 -23.66
C LEU A 33 4.60 -0.52 -24.73
N ARG A 34 5.88 -0.67 -24.37
CA ARG A 34 6.96 -1.01 -25.31
C ARG A 34 7.05 -2.49 -25.65
N ILE A 35 6.86 -3.38 -24.68
CA ILE A 35 7.13 -4.82 -24.82
C ILE A 35 5.88 -5.71 -24.74
N GLN A 36 4.70 -5.13 -24.45
CA GLN A 36 3.40 -5.81 -24.39
C GLN A 36 2.35 -5.10 -25.26
N PRO A 37 2.53 -5.03 -26.59
CA PRO A 37 1.59 -4.30 -27.46
C PRO A 37 0.18 -4.90 -27.50
N GLU A 38 0.02 -6.16 -27.06
CA GLU A 38 -1.26 -6.88 -27.10
C GLU A 38 -2.10 -6.77 -25.81
N ILE A 39 -1.76 -5.86 -24.88
CA ILE A 39 -2.68 -5.57 -23.77
C ILE A 39 -3.98 -4.98 -24.32
N GLN A 40 -5.11 -5.36 -23.73
CA GLN A 40 -6.41 -4.85 -24.18
C GLN A 40 -6.57 -3.37 -23.81
N LYS A 41 -6.28 -3.05 -22.56
CA LYS A 41 -6.49 -1.71 -22.00
C LYS A 41 -5.60 -1.46 -20.78
N LEU A 42 -5.15 -0.23 -20.63
CA LEU A 42 -4.37 0.21 -19.47
C LEU A 42 -5.09 1.36 -18.77
N TYR A 43 -5.50 1.13 -17.52
CA TYR A 43 -6.03 2.15 -16.63
C TYR A 43 -4.96 2.68 -15.70
N LEU A 44 -4.84 4.00 -15.63
CA LEU A 44 -3.95 4.69 -14.70
C LEU A 44 -4.79 5.45 -13.68
N LEU A 45 -4.76 5.01 -12.42
CA LEU A 45 -5.46 5.71 -11.35
C LEU A 45 -4.65 6.95 -10.95
N LEU A 46 -5.25 8.12 -11.19
CA LEU A 46 -4.72 9.42 -10.80
C LEU A 46 -5.61 10.04 -9.71
N ARG A 47 -5.05 10.97 -8.95
CA ARG A 47 -5.83 11.76 -7.99
C ARG A 47 -6.86 12.59 -8.75
N ALA A 48 -8.13 12.37 -8.44
CA ALA A 48 -9.22 13.13 -9.03
C ALA A 48 -9.32 14.51 -8.40
N SER A 49 -9.66 15.52 -9.21
CA SER A 49 -10.11 16.83 -8.71
C SER A 49 -11.56 16.78 -8.19
N ASN A 50 -12.37 15.84 -8.67
CA ASN A 50 -13.71 15.53 -8.19
C ASN A 50 -13.81 14.03 -7.85
N SER A 51 -13.95 13.72 -6.57
CA SER A 51 -13.96 12.34 -6.04
C SER A 51 -15.17 11.54 -6.48
N ASP A 52 -16.35 12.16 -6.57
CA ASP A 52 -17.62 11.46 -6.77
C ASP A 52 -17.72 10.92 -8.20
N MET A 53 -17.32 11.75 -9.16
CA MET A 53 -17.25 11.33 -10.56
C MET A 53 -16.22 10.21 -10.79
N ALA A 54 -15.08 10.28 -10.09
CA ALA A 54 -14.06 9.25 -10.19
C ALA A 54 -14.52 7.93 -9.57
N ALA A 55 -15.23 7.99 -8.43
CA ALA A 55 -15.81 6.82 -7.79
C ALA A 55 -16.85 6.14 -8.68
N HIS A 56 -17.74 6.92 -9.31
CA HIS A 56 -18.74 6.40 -10.24
C HIS A 56 -18.09 5.65 -11.41
N ARG A 57 -17.07 6.24 -12.07
CA ARG A 57 -16.34 5.57 -13.16
C ARG A 57 -15.66 4.29 -12.69
N LEU A 58 -15.00 4.34 -11.53
CA LEU A 58 -14.30 3.18 -10.98
C LEU A 58 -15.26 2.01 -10.71
N GLN A 59 -16.44 2.29 -10.16
CA GLN A 59 -17.43 1.28 -9.82
C GLN A 59 -18.17 0.73 -11.04
N ASN A 60 -18.60 1.60 -11.97
CA ASN A 60 -19.52 1.21 -13.03
C ASN A 60 -18.83 0.85 -14.35
N GLU A 61 -17.61 1.33 -14.58
CA GLU A 61 -16.92 1.11 -15.87
C GLU A 61 -15.70 0.19 -15.73
N ILE A 62 -14.95 0.32 -14.62
CA ILE A 62 -13.63 -0.32 -14.49
C ILE A 62 -13.71 -1.68 -13.81
N LEU A 63 -14.55 -1.82 -12.79
CA LEU A 63 -14.58 -2.98 -11.88
C LEU A 63 -14.79 -4.34 -12.60
N GLU A 64 -15.60 -4.38 -13.66
CA GLU A 64 -15.97 -5.61 -14.36
C GLU A 64 -14.96 -6.07 -15.43
N GLU A 65 -13.93 -5.28 -15.71
CA GLU A 65 -12.96 -5.60 -16.77
C GLU A 65 -11.53 -5.77 -16.30
N ILE A 66 -11.18 -5.46 -15.04
CA ILE A 66 -9.80 -5.60 -14.56
C ILE A 66 -9.38 -7.07 -14.45
N ASP A 67 -8.32 -7.42 -15.18
CA ASP A 67 -7.62 -8.70 -15.04
C ASP A 67 -6.40 -8.59 -14.11
N VAL A 68 -5.68 -7.47 -14.14
CA VAL A 68 -4.46 -7.28 -13.34
C VAL A 68 -4.49 -5.94 -12.64
N LEU A 69 -4.30 -5.93 -11.32
CA LEU A 69 -4.17 -4.70 -10.54
C LEU A 69 -2.76 -4.59 -9.97
N VAL A 70 -2.05 -3.52 -10.33
CA VAL A 70 -0.74 -3.17 -9.79
C VAL A 70 -0.87 -1.98 -8.83
N HIS A 71 -0.72 -2.24 -7.54
CA HIS A 71 -0.76 -1.23 -6.50
C HIS A 71 0.65 -0.73 -6.15
N SER A 72 1.02 0.42 -6.73
CA SER A 72 2.30 1.10 -6.49
C SER A 72 2.15 2.41 -5.71
N ALA A 73 0.92 2.92 -5.56
CA ALA A 73 0.67 4.15 -4.82
C ALA A 73 1.11 4.03 -3.35
N ALA A 74 2.06 4.88 -2.95
CA ALA A 74 2.55 4.96 -1.58
C ALA A 74 3.20 6.33 -1.33
N SER A 75 3.23 6.78 -0.08
CA SER A 75 4.19 7.79 0.37
C SER A 75 5.49 7.09 0.76
N THR A 76 6.61 7.57 0.21
CA THR A 76 7.96 7.09 0.52
C THR A 76 8.74 8.05 1.42
N LYS A 77 8.05 9.04 2.01
CA LYS A 77 8.66 10.01 2.92
C LYS A 77 8.73 9.40 4.32
N PHE A 78 9.95 9.31 4.85
CA PHE A 78 10.20 8.71 6.17
C PHE A 78 9.78 9.63 7.32
N ASP A 79 9.59 10.91 7.06
CA ASP A 79 9.35 11.98 8.03
C ASP A 79 7.99 12.66 7.88
N ASP A 80 7.08 12.07 7.09
CA ASP A 80 5.69 12.50 6.98
C ASP A 80 4.94 12.26 8.31
N ARG A 81 3.80 12.95 8.46
CA ARG A 81 2.89 12.73 9.57
C ARG A 81 2.32 11.31 9.53
N PHE A 82 2.11 10.72 10.70
CA PHE A 82 1.62 9.35 10.81
C PHE A 82 0.24 9.15 10.20
N ASP A 83 -0.67 10.13 10.30
CA ASP A 83 -1.99 10.07 9.67
C ASP A 83 -1.92 10.03 8.14
N ILE A 84 -0.98 10.74 7.54
CA ILE A 84 -0.73 10.70 6.10
C ILE A 84 -0.18 9.32 5.68
N LEU A 85 0.81 8.80 6.42
CA LEU A 85 1.39 7.48 6.11
C LEU A 85 0.37 6.36 6.29
N MET A 86 -0.40 6.38 7.37
CA MET A 86 -1.50 5.44 7.63
C MET A 86 -2.57 5.51 6.53
N GLY A 87 -2.93 6.73 6.12
CA GLY A 87 -3.92 6.98 5.07
C GLY A 87 -3.48 6.45 3.70
N VAL A 88 -2.23 6.70 3.31
CA VAL A 88 -1.74 6.36 1.97
C VAL A 88 -1.24 4.92 1.91
N ASN A 89 -0.36 4.51 2.82
CA ASN A 89 0.31 3.22 2.71
C ASN A 89 -0.57 2.09 3.24
N THR A 90 -1.31 2.31 4.33
CA THR A 90 -2.09 1.22 4.94
C THR A 90 -3.54 1.21 4.49
N LYS A 91 -4.28 2.31 4.70
CA LYS A 91 -5.68 2.42 4.22
C LYS A 91 -5.74 2.34 2.69
N GLY A 92 -4.80 2.96 1.98
CA GLY A 92 -4.72 2.89 0.52
C GLY A 92 -4.54 1.46 -0.03
N ALA A 93 -3.64 0.68 0.57
CA ALA A 93 -3.45 -0.72 0.21
C ALA A 93 -4.69 -1.57 0.55
N LEU A 94 -5.30 -1.37 1.72
CA LEU A 94 -6.56 -2.03 2.11
C LEU A 94 -7.69 -1.74 1.12
N HIS A 95 -7.87 -0.48 0.71
CA HIS A 95 -8.87 -0.11 -0.28
C HIS A 95 -8.58 -0.73 -1.65
N ALA A 96 -7.32 -0.77 -2.07
CA ALA A 96 -6.94 -1.42 -3.33
C ALA A 96 -7.20 -2.93 -3.30
N LEU A 97 -6.92 -3.60 -2.18
CA LEU A 97 -7.24 -5.01 -1.97
C LEU A 97 -8.75 -5.25 -1.97
N ASN A 98 -9.52 -4.43 -1.26
CA ASN A 98 -10.98 -4.54 -1.22
C ASN A 98 -11.59 -4.29 -2.60
N PHE A 99 -11.07 -3.34 -3.37
CA PHE A 99 -11.46 -3.15 -4.77
C PHE A 99 -11.14 -4.40 -5.59
N ALA A 100 -9.92 -4.94 -5.47
CA ALA A 100 -9.50 -6.15 -6.17
C ALA A 100 -10.41 -7.36 -5.86
N LYS A 101 -10.83 -7.54 -4.59
CA LYS A 101 -11.75 -8.60 -4.16
C LYS A 101 -13.12 -8.52 -4.87
N ASN A 102 -13.52 -7.35 -5.36
CA ASN A 102 -14.76 -7.16 -6.10
C ASN A 102 -14.59 -7.30 -7.63
N CYS A 103 -13.36 -7.38 -8.15
CA CYS A 103 -13.10 -7.53 -9.58
C CYS A 103 -13.34 -8.98 -10.04
N GLN A 104 -14.40 -9.22 -10.80
CA GLN A 104 -14.84 -10.56 -11.20
C GLN A 104 -13.84 -11.30 -12.11
N LYS A 105 -13.02 -10.56 -12.87
CA LYS A 105 -12.06 -11.13 -13.84
C LYS A 105 -10.63 -11.23 -13.32
N LEU A 106 -10.38 -10.74 -12.10
CA LEU A 106 -9.03 -10.57 -11.57
C LEU A 106 -8.23 -11.87 -11.62
N LYS A 107 -7.08 -11.82 -12.30
CA LYS A 107 -6.08 -12.89 -12.41
C LYS A 107 -4.88 -12.64 -11.51
N ALA A 108 -4.54 -11.37 -11.27
CA ALA A 108 -3.42 -11.01 -10.40
C ALA A 108 -3.62 -9.67 -9.69
N PHE A 109 -3.32 -9.65 -8.39
CA PHE A 109 -3.12 -8.43 -7.60
C PHE A 109 -1.64 -8.35 -7.20
N VAL A 110 -0.96 -7.29 -7.62
CA VAL A 110 0.46 -7.06 -7.36
C VAL A 110 0.58 -5.82 -6.47
N HIS A 111 0.98 -6.03 -5.23
CA HIS A 111 1.25 -4.94 -4.30
C HIS A 111 2.76 -4.69 -4.21
N ILE A 112 3.19 -3.43 -4.37
CA ILE A 112 4.59 -3.03 -4.23
C ILE A 112 4.86 -2.60 -2.79
N SER A 113 5.43 -3.51 -2.00
CA SER A 113 5.81 -3.25 -0.62
C SER A 113 7.24 -2.68 -0.53
N THR A 114 7.90 -2.83 0.62
CA THR A 114 9.27 -2.37 0.83
C THR A 114 10.10 -3.37 1.63
N ALA A 115 11.39 -3.51 1.36
CA ALA A 115 12.26 -4.39 2.14
C ALA A 115 12.44 -3.93 3.61
N TYR A 116 12.12 -2.67 3.93
CA TYR A 116 12.15 -2.15 5.30
C TYR A 116 11.19 -2.86 6.26
N VAL A 117 10.20 -3.60 5.74
CA VAL A 117 9.30 -4.44 6.56
C VAL A 117 10.03 -5.56 7.32
N CYS A 118 11.28 -5.86 6.95
CA CYS A 118 12.11 -6.85 7.65
C CYS A 118 12.72 -6.29 8.95
N GLY A 119 12.63 -4.98 9.18
CA GLY A 119 13.23 -4.31 10.34
C GLY A 119 14.73 -4.57 10.46
N ASN A 120 15.22 -4.65 11.70
CA ASN A 120 16.63 -4.92 12.02
C ASN A 120 16.91 -6.41 12.27
N ALA A 121 16.13 -7.32 11.70
CA ALA A 121 16.32 -8.75 11.91
C ALA A 121 17.75 -9.16 11.52
N LYS A 122 18.53 -9.64 12.49
CA LYS A 122 19.87 -10.20 12.29
C LYS A 122 19.71 -11.69 12.01
N TYR A 123 19.99 -12.10 10.78
CA TYR A 123 20.04 -13.50 10.38
C TYR A 123 21.48 -13.99 10.51
N GLU A 124 21.67 -15.18 11.09
CA GLU A 124 23.01 -15.75 11.35
C GLU A 124 23.85 -15.90 10.07
N ASP A 125 23.21 -16.19 8.94
CA ASP A 125 23.82 -16.31 7.61
C ASP A 125 23.73 -15.01 6.79
N GLY A 126 23.13 -13.94 7.33
CA GLY A 126 22.87 -12.69 6.63
C GLY A 126 21.79 -12.77 5.53
N ILE A 127 21.10 -13.91 5.39
CA ILE A 127 20.12 -14.14 4.31
C ILE A 127 18.70 -13.95 4.85
N VAL A 128 17.99 -12.98 4.29
CA VAL A 128 16.54 -12.81 4.53
C VAL A 128 15.79 -13.80 3.63
N ARG A 129 15.23 -14.86 4.23
CA ARG A 129 14.43 -15.85 3.50
C ARG A 129 12.98 -15.41 3.42
N GLU A 130 12.32 -15.69 2.30
CA GLU A 130 10.87 -15.56 2.21
C GLU A 130 10.22 -16.54 3.18
N LYS A 131 9.48 -16.00 4.13
CA LYS A 131 8.64 -16.75 5.06
C LYS A 131 7.25 -16.14 5.03
N ALA A 132 6.24 -17.00 4.99
CA ALA A 132 4.88 -16.57 5.23
C ALA A 132 4.80 -15.98 6.64
N PHE A 133 4.13 -14.84 6.76
CA PHE A 133 3.80 -14.25 8.05
C PHE A 133 2.40 -14.69 8.45
N GLU A 134 2.18 -14.87 9.74
CA GLU A 134 0.83 -15.04 10.27
C GLU A 134 0.13 -13.68 10.34
N MET A 135 -1.19 -13.69 10.16
CA MET A 135 -1.99 -12.47 10.25
C MET A 135 -1.81 -11.82 11.62
N GLY A 136 -1.42 -10.56 11.63
CA GLY A 136 -1.14 -9.80 12.86
C GLY A 136 0.17 -10.16 13.55
N GLN A 137 1.04 -10.96 12.95
CA GLN A 137 2.39 -11.19 13.47
C GLN A 137 3.23 -9.91 13.38
N SER A 138 3.71 -9.40 14.52
CA SER A 138 4.68 -8.31 14.54
C SER A 138 6.13 -8.83 14.58
N LEU A 139 7.11 -7.95 14.30
CA LEU A 139 8.54 -8.31 14.36
C LEU A 139 8.98 -8.60 15.80
N LYS A 140 8.41 -7.86 16.76
CA LYS A 140 8.51 -8.18 18.18
C LYS A 140 7.45 -9.22 18.51
N LYS A 141 7.82 -10.50 18.48
CA LYS A 141 6.96 -11.67 18.86
C LYS A 141 6.21 -11.55 20.20
N THR A 142 6.44 -10.49 20.96
CA THR A 142 5.75 -10.09 22.19
C THR A 142 4.46 -9.30 21.96
N SER A 143 4.13 -8.91 20.72
CA SER A 143 2.91 -8.15 20.41
C SER A 143 2.24 -8.64 19.14
N ASN A 144 0.91 -8.61 19.14
CA ASN A 144 0.12 -8.76 17.92
C ASN A 144 -0.16 -7.38 17.33
N LEU A 145 -0.04 -7.28 16.02
CA LEU A 145 -0.34 -6.08 15.25
C LEU A 145 -1.78 -6.18 14.73
N ASP A 146 -2.67 -5.35 15.27
CA ASP A 146 -4.02 -5.17 14.75
C ASP A 146 -4.16 -3.77 14.15
N ILE A 147 -4.31 -3.73 12.83
CA ILE A 147 -4.41 -2.48 12.10
C ILE A 147 -5.63 -1.64 12.50
N HIS A 148 -6.76 -2.25 12.81
CA HIS A 148 -7.97 -1.52 13.17
C HIS A 148 -7.80 -0.84 14.53
N THR A 149 -7.15 -1.53 15.46
CA THR A 149 -6.76 -0.96 16.75
C THR A 149 -5.82 0.23 16.56
N GLU A 150 -4.80 0.12 15.71
CA GLU A 150 -3.87 1.22 15.44
C GLU A 150 -4.53 2.42 14.76
N MET A 151 -5.45 2.19 13.82
CA MET A 151 -6.22 3.26 13.20
C MET A 151 -7.06 4.02 14.25
N LYS A 152 -7.71 3.30 15.16
CA LYS A 152 -8.50 3.91 16.25
C LYS A 152 -7.63 4.71 17.21
N LEU A 153 -6.44 4.19 17.55
CA LEU A 153 -5.48 4.88 18.40
C LEU A 153 -4.98 6.19 17.75
N LEU A 154 -4.72 6.17 16.45
CA LEU A 154 -4.37 7.37 15.70
C LEU A 154 -5.52 8.40 15.67
N ASP A 155 -6.75 7.96 15.42
CA ASP A 155 -7.92 8.85 15.41
C ASP A 155 -8.11 9.52 16.79
N ASN A 156 -7.94 8.76 17.88
CA ASN A 156 -7.97 9.30 19.24
C ASN A 156 -6.86 10.33 19.48
N LYS A 157 -5.63 10.06 19.01
CA LYS A 157 -4.51 11.00 19.19
C LYS A 157 -4.73 12.30 18.42
N ILE A 158 -5.29 12.22 17.23
CA ILE A 158 -5.67 13.40 16.44
C ILE A 158 -6.73 14.22 17.19
N ALA A 159 -7.77 13.58 17.72
CA ALA A 159 -8.82 14.26 18.47
C ALA A 159 -8.28 14.94 19.76
N GLU A 160 -7.35 14.30 20.46
CA GLU A 160 -6.66 14.88 21.62
C GLU A 160 -5.91 16.16 21.25
N LEU A 161 -5.09 16.11 20.20
CA LEU A 161 -4.32 17.27 19.75
C LEU A 161 -5.23 18.42 19.26
N GLN A 162 -6.33 18.09 18.61
CA GLN A 162 -7.35 19.06 18.20
C GLN A 162 -8.02 19.72 19.40
N ALA A 163 -8.36 18.96 20.44
CA ALA A 163 -8.96 19.49 21.67
C ALA A 163 -8.01 20.46 22.42
N MET A 164 -6.70 20.27 22.24
CA MET A 164 -5.67 21.19 22.75
C MET A 164 -5.44 22.43 21.86
N ASN A 165 -6.19 22.58 20.76
CA ASN A 165 -5.96 23.60 19.74
C ASN A 165 -4.52 23.61 19.19
N ALA A 166 -3.93 22.43 19.02
CA ALA A 166 -2.58 22.30 18.46
C ALA A 166 -2.52 22.91 17.05
N ASP A 167 -1.53 23.76 16.80
CA ASP A 167 -1.27 24.30 15.47
C ASP A 167 -0.71 23.24 14.50
N GLU A 168 -0.59 23.58 13.22
CA GLU A 168 -0.15 22.64 12.19
C GLU A 168 1.26 22.07 12.46
N ASN A 169 2.17 22.88 13.01
CA ASN A 169 3.52 22.43 13.33
C ASN A 169 3.52 21.46 14.50
N THR A 170 2.77 21.78 15.56
CA THR A 170 2.59 20.95 16.73
C THR A 170 1.96 19.60 16.35
N MET A 171 0.90 19.63 15.54
CA MET A 171 0.28 18.43 14.95
C MET A 171 1.30 17.60 14.17
N LYS A 172 2.13 18.27 13.35
CA LYS A 172 3.13 17.59 12.52
C LYS A 172 4.15 16.83 13.37
N PHE A 173 4.75 17.49 14.37
CA PHE A 173 5.75 16.87 15.23
C PHE A 173 5.13 15.80 16.14
N ALA A 174 4.00 16.09 16.78
CA ALA A 174 3.34 15.15 17.68
C ALA A 174 2.92 13.85 16.97
N LEU A 175 2.35 13.95 15.76
CA LEU A 175 1.96 12.76 14.99
C LEU A 175 3.17 12.00 14.45
N LYS A 176 4.28 12.68 14.14
CA LYS A 176 5.53 12.03 13.76
C LYS A 176 6.11 11.23 14.92
N ASP A 177 6.22 11.85 16.10
CA ASP A 177 6.76 11.19 17.29
C ASP A 177 5.86 10.01 17.72
N TYR A 178 4.55 10.22 17.69
CA TYR A 178 3.58 9.16 17.99
C TYR A 178 3.68 7.98 17.01
N GLY A 179 3.78 8.24 15.71
CA GLY A 179 3.96 7.18 14.72
C GLY A 179 5.25 6.39 14.92
N MET A 180 6.35 7.05 15.31
CA MET A 180 7.61 6.39 15.62
C MET A 180 7.49 5.51 16.87
N GLU A 181 6.77 5.96 17.90
CA GLU A 181 6.46 5.17 19.08
C GLU A 181 5.69 3.89 18.72
N ARG A 182 4.63 4.02 17.91
CA ARG A 182 3.83 2.86 17.43
C ARG A 182 4.67 1.90 16.59
N ALA A 183 5.50 2.40 15.67
CA ALA A 183 6.40 1.57 14.88
C ALA A 183 7.37 0.77 15.77
N ASN A 184 8.00 1.45 16.73
CA ASN A 184 8.94 0.83 17.67
C ASN A 184 8.27 -0.25 18.54
N LEU A 185 7.01 -0.06 18.93
CA LEU A 185 6.24 -1.06 19.68
C LEU A 185 6.19 -2.42 18.96
N HIS A 186 6.06 -2.39 17.63
CA HIS A 186 5.95 -3.59 16.80
C HIS A 186 7.30 -4.07 16.22
N GLY A 187 8.41 -3.42 16.57
CA GLY A 187 9.77 -3.80 16.16
C GLY A 187 10.22 -3.20 14.83
N GLN A 188 9.52 -2.17 14.35
CA GLN A 188 9.86 -1.44 13.15
C GLN A 188 10.87 -0.34 13.42
N THR A 189 11.68 -0.02 12.41
CA THR A 189 12.71 1.03 12.49
C THR A 189 12.21 2.39 12.02
N HIS A 190 11.15 2.40 11.21
CA HIS A 190 10.58 3.61 10.62
C HIS A 190 9.07 3.49 10.47
N MET A 191 8.35 4.60 10.62
CA MET A 191 6.92 4.69 10.28
C MET A 191 6.63 4.28 8.83
N TYR A 192 7.56 4.53 7.91
CA TYR A 192 7.45 4.10 6.52
C TYR A 192 7.29 2.57 6.36
N SER A 193 7.79 1.78 7.32
CA SER A 193 7.64 0.31 7.30
C SER A 193 6.25 -0.18 7.73
N GLN A 194 5.29 0.73 7.92
CA GLN A 194 3.86 0.42 8.06
C GLN A 194 3.25 -0.28 6.85
N LYS A 195 3.96 -0.38 5.73
CA LYS A 195 3.62 -1.36 4.68
C LYS A 195 3.60 -2.80 5.20
N GLN A 196 4.32 -3.11 6.27
CA GLN A 196 4.18 -4.40 6.94
C GLN A 196 2.76 -4.61 7.51
N TRP A 197 2.01 -3.54 7.75
CA TRP A 197 0.67 -3.59 8.33
C TRP A 197 -0.36 -3.94 7.24
N GLU A 198 0.08 -3.98 5.99
CA GLU A 198 -0.63 -4.60 4.87
C GLU A 198 -0.68 -6.13 5.00
N ARG A 199 0.11 -6.72 5.91
CA ARG A 199 0.04 -8.15 6.28
C ARG A 199 -1.10 -8.46 7.25
N CYS A 200 -1.95 -7.47 7.54
CA CYS A 200 -3.11 -7.61 8.42
C CYS A 200 -4.43 -7.72 7.65
N PHE A 201 -4.44 -7.81 6.31
CA PHE A 201 -5.66 -7.99 5.51
C PHE A 201 -5.50 -8.80 4.21
#